data_AF-A0A530AAT1-F1
#
_entry.id   AF-A0A530AAT1-F1
#
_cell.length_a   1.000
_cell.length_b   1.000
_cell.length_c   1.000
_cell.angle_alpha   90.00
_cell.angle_beta   90.00
_cell.angle_gamma   90.00
#
_symmetry.space_group_name_H-M   'P 1'
#
loop_
_entity.id
_entity.type
_entity.pdbx_description
1 polymer ?
#
loop_
_entity_poly.entity_id
_entity_poly.type
_entity_poly.pdbx_seq_one_letter_code
_entity_poly.pdbx_strand_id
1 'polypeptide(L)' 'QDPVSTFSIDVDTASYSFVRRSLKEGSLPDPDTVRVEEMINYFPYDWKGPDSAAAPFNSTVTVMPTPWNE' A
#
# COMPACT_ATOMS: atom_id res chain seq x y z
N GLN A 1 -14.73 10.83 28.67
CA GLN A 1 -13.86 9.87 27.97
C GLN A 1 -13.84 10.33 26.53
N ASP A 2 -12.72 10.85 26.08
CA ASP A 2 -12.57 11.27 24.68
C ASP A 2 -12.36 10.00 23.83
N PRO A 3 -13.23 9.72 22.84
CA PRO A 3 -13.06 8.55 22.00
C PRO A 3 -11.83 8.77 21.11
N VAL A 4 -10.74 8.08 21.44
CA VAL A 4 -9.57 7.99 20.57
C VAL A 4 -9.89 6.95 19.49
N SER A 5 -10.16 7.42 18.28
CA SER A 5 -10.26 6.57 17.10
C SER A 5 -8.84 6.24 16.63
N THR A 6 -8.39 5.02 16.84
CA THR A 6 -7.12 4.55 16.31
C THR A 6 -7.29 4.24 14.83
N PHE A 7 -6.69 5.06 13.96
CA PHE A 7 -6.55 4.73 12.55
C PHE A 7 -5.35 3.78 12.41
N SER A 8 -5.60 2.47 12.30
CA SER A 8 -4.53 1.50 12.05
C SER A 8 -4.21 1.49 10.55
N ILE A 9 -2.95 1.76 10.22
CA ILE A 9 -2.42 1.51 8.89
C ILE A 9 -1.56 0.25 8.99
N ASP A 10 -2.05 -0.85 8.43
CA ASP A 10 -1.27 -2.08 8.29
C ASP A 10 -0.70 -2.14 6.87
N VAL A 11 0.55 -2.59 6.75
CA VAL A 11 1.25 -2.69 5.47
C VAL A 11 1.58 -4.16 5.25
N ASP A 12 0.64 -4.86 4.62
CA ASP A 12 0.85 -6.24 4.22
C ASP A 12 1.64 -6.32 2.90
N THR A 13 2.53 -7.31 2.82
CA THR A 13 3.48 -7.49 1.71
C THR A 13 3.61 -8.95 1.25
N ALA A 14 2.84 -9.85 1.86
CA ALA A 14 2.95 -11.28 1.66
C ALA A 14 2.50 -11.70 0.25
N SER A 15 1.41 -11.10 -0.25
CA SER A 15 0.81 -11.42 -1.54
C SER A 15 1.79 -11.19 -2.69
N TYR A 16 2.59 -10.12 -2.68
CA TYR A 16 3.61 -9.91 -3.71
C TYR A 16 4.70 -10.98 -3.72
N SER A 17 5.16 -11.40 -2.55
CA SER A 17 6.14 -12.48 -2.46
C SER A 17 5.58 -13.80 -3.02
N PHE A 18 4.31 -14.09 -2.75
CA PHE A 18 3.61 -15.25 -3.28
C PHE A 18 3.45 -15.19 -4.80
N VAL A 19 2.88 -14.09 -5.33
CA VAL A 19 2.69 -13.89 -6.78
C VAL A 19 4.03 -14.00 -7.53
N ARG A 20 5.07 -13.32 -7.04
CA ARG A 20 6.41 -13.39 -7.62
C ARG A 20 6.94 -14.83 -7.68
N ARG A 21 6.69 -15.63 -6.64
CA ARG A 21 7.12 -17.04 -6.60
C ARG A 21 6.36 -17.88 -7.63
N SER A 22 5.03 -17.81 -7.66
CA SER A 22 4.20 -18.55 -8.62
C SER A 22 4.60 -18.27 -10.07
N LEU A 23 4.81 -16.99 -10.39
CA LEU A 23 5.23 -16.56 -11.73
C LEU A 23 6.64 -17.07 -12.08
N LYS A 24 7.59 -17.07 -11.13
CA LYS A 24 8.92 -17.65 -11.33
C LYS A 24 8.89 -19.16 -11.54
N GLU A 25 7.89 -19.85 -10.98
CA GLU A 25 7.63 -21.27 -11.16
C GLU A 25 6.80 -21.56 -12.44
N GLY A 26 6.42 -20.52 -13.21
CA GLY A 26 5.68 -20.67 -14.47
C GLY A 26 4.18 -20.93 -14.30
N SER A 27 3.62 -20.65 -13.12
CA SER A 27 2.20 -20.82 -12.81
C SER A 27 1.54 -19.49 -12.45
N LEU A 28 0.24 -19.40 -12.72
CA LEU A 28 -0.57 -18.28 -12.25
C LEU A 28 -0.99 -18.52 -10.79
N PRO A 29 -0.94 -17.50 -9.91
CA PRO A 29 -1.49 -17.59 -8.57
C PRO A 29 -3.02 -17.70 -8.61
N ASP A 30 -3.60 -18.29 -7.57
CA ASP A 30 -5.05 -18.25 -7.36
C ASP A 30 -5.49 -16.79 -7.14
N PRO A 31 -6.44 -16.25 -7.93
CA PRO A 31 -6.90 -14.86 -7.80
C PRO A 31 -7.32 -14.47 -6.38
N ASP A 32 -7.92 -15.38 -5.61
CA ASP A 32 -8.39 -15.10 -4.25
C ASP A 32 -7.25 -14.92 -3.25
N THR A 33 -6.03 -15.33 -3.63
CA THR A 33 -4.80 -15.13 -2.84
C THR A 33 -4.07 -13.83 -3.19
N VAL A 34 -4.50 -13.16 -4.27
CA VAL A 34 -3.90 -11.91 -4.73
C VAL A 34 -4.62 -10.71 -4.12
N ARG A 35 -3.97 -10.08 -3.15
CA ARG A 35 -4.42 -8.82 -2.55
C ARG A 35 -3.80 -7.68 -3.34
N VAL A 36 -4.62 -6.98 -4.13
CA VAL A 36 -4.16 -5.94 -5.05
C VAL A 36 -3.39 -4.82 -4.33
N GLU A 37 -3.84 -4.45 -3.13
CA GLU A 37 -3.17 -3.43 -2.31
C GLU A 37 -1.73 -3.82 -1.93
N GLU A 38 -1.48 -5.08 -1.60
CA GLU A 38 -0.16 -5.58 -1.25
C GLU A 38 0.79 -5.63 -2.45
N MET A 39 0.25 -5.65 -3.68
CA MET A 39 1.05 -5.56 -4.89
C MET A 39 1.71 -4.18 -5.03
N ILE A 40 1.04 -3.16 -4.51
CA ILE A 40 1.47 -1.77 -4.53
C ILE A 40 2.33 -1.51 -3.28
N ASN A 41 1.82 -1.90 -2.12
CA ASN A 41 2.45 -1.67 -0.82
C ASN A 41 3.77 -2.43 -0.59
N TYR A 42 4.08 -3.47 -1.38
CA TYR A 42 5.34 -4.22 -1.27
C TYR A 42 6.59 -3.35 -1.44
N PHE A 43 6.50 -2.31 -2.26
CA PHE A 43 7.66 -1.52 -2.62
C PHE A 43 7.95 -0.45 -1.57
N PRO A 44 9.22 -0.27 -1.17
CA PRO A 44 9.60 0.84 -0.30
C PRO A 44 9.44 2.14 -1.08
N TYR A 45 8.59 3.02 -0.56
CA TYR A 45 8.43 4.36 -1.10
C TYR A 45 9.29 5.34 -0.32
N ASP A 46 10.02 6.19 -1.03
CA ASP A 46 10.81 7.28 -0.44
C ASP A 46 9.93 8.51 -0.15
N TRP A 47 8.82 8.29 0.57
CA TRP A 47 7.96 9.38 1.02
C TRP A 47 8.66 10.12 2.16
N LYS A 48 8.65 11.45 2.10
CA LYS A 48 9.19 12.27 3.18
C LYS A 48 8.42 12.01 4.47
N GLY A 49 9.10 11.58 5.52
CA GLY A 49 8.53 11.45 6.87
C GLY A 49 8.10 12.81 7.47
N PRO A 50 7.49 12.81 8.67
CA PRO A 50 7.13 14.05 9.36
C PRO A 50 8.35 14.88 9.74
N ASP A 51 8.21 16.21 9.71
CA ASP A 51 9.30 17.15 10.04
C ASP A 51 9.68 17.16 11.52
N SER A 52 8.79 16.72 12.42
CA SER A 52 9.05 16.62 13.85
C SER A 52 8.17 15.56 14.51
N ALA A 53 8.59 15.05 15.67
CA ALA A 53 7.80 14.08 16.44
C ALA A 53 6.45 14.62 16.96
N ALA A 54 6.26 15.95 16.96
CA ALA A 54 4.97 16.56 17.28
C ALA A 54 3.93 16.38 16.16
N ALA A 55 4.38 16.13 14.91
CA ALA A 55 3.55 15.77 13.78
C ALA A 55 3.65 14.23 13.57
N PRO A 56 2.61 13.45 13.89
CA PRO A 56 2.73 11.99 13.94
C PRO A 56 2.92 11.32 12.56
N PHE A 57 2.54 11.99 11.47
CA PHE A 57 2.71 11.50 10.10
C PHE A 57 2.82 12.68 9.12
N ASN A 58 3.25 12.40 7.90
CA ASN A 58 3.21 13.34 6.79
C ASN A 58 2.22 12.84 5.73
N SER A 59 1.57 13.75 5.02
CA SER A 59 0.61 13.44 3.96
C SER A 59 1.11 13.98 2.62
N THR A 60 1.24 13.09 1.63
CA THR A 60 1.49 13.49 0.24
C THR A 60 0.22 13.27 -0.57
N VAL A 61 -0.33 14.33 -1.16
CA VAL A 61 -1.53 14.26 -1.99
C VAL A 61 -1.16 14.65 -3.41
N THR A 62 -1.45 13.76 -4.36
CA THR A 62 -1.28 14.02 -5.79
C THR A 62 -2.66 13.99 -6.43
N VAL A 63 -2.99 15.06 -7.16
CA VAL A 63 -4.19 15.13 -7.99
C VAL A 63 -3.78 14.90 -9.43
N MET A 64 -4.40 13.92 -10.09
CA MET A 64 -4.21 13.68 -11.52
C MET A 64 -5.54 13.85 -12.24
N PRO A 65 -5.52 14.39 -13.48
CA PRO A 65 -6.73 14.43 -14.30
C PRO A 65 -7.26 13.02 -14.52
N THR A 66 -8.58 12.87 -14.49
CA THR A 66 -9.24 11.58 -14.70
C THR A 66 -9.04 11.15 -16.16
N PRO A 67 -8.39 10.00 -16.45
CA PRO A 67 -8.01 9.67 -17.82
C PRO A 67 -9.17 9.27 -18.73
N TRP A 68 -10.40 9.21 -18.20
CA TRP A 68 -11.64 8.90 -18.93
C TRP A 68 -12.68 10.02 -18.86
N ASN A 69 -12.36 11.18 -18.27
CA ASN A 69 -13.20 12.36 -18.46
C ASN A 69 -12.73 13.08 -19.74
N GLU A 70 -13.62 13.15 -20.72
CA GLU A 70 -13.58 14.20 -21.75
C GLU A 70 -13.97 15.55 -21.14
#